data_AF-F1YTC8-F1
#
_entry.id   AF-F1YTC8-F1
#
_cell.length_a   1.000
_cell.length_b   1.000
_cell.length_c   1.000
_cell.angle_alpha   90.00
_cell.angle_beta   90.00
_cell.angle_gamma   90.00
#
_symmetry.space_group_name_H-M   'P 1'
#
loop_
_entity.id
_entity.type
_entity.pdbx_description
1 polymer ?
#
loop_
_entity_poly.entity_id
_entity_poly.type
_entity_poly.pdbx_seq_one_letter_code
_entity_poly.pdbx_strand_id
1 'polypeptide(L)'
;MLREAALAHLARFGTTRHGLEQVLLRRIARWEKQALKAGADTEEVAEAVQALRPVVAEISEEMVRLGAVDDASFATSRARRLVRSGRSGRAVQAHLAARGVEADLRDAALQDAVEGFSPAQRELCAALVLARKRRMGPFATPYVADDEVESEQALARRHKALGVLARAGYAQDVAEQVLDMSPAEAEDWMQRLRAES
;
A
#
# COMPACT_ATOMS: atom_id res chain seq x y z
N MET A 1 10.48 -13.04 26.79
CA MET A 1 10.67 -13.50 25.38
C MET A 1 9.69 -12.93 24.35
N LEU A 2 8.38 -13.21 24.36
CA LEU A 2 7.47 -12.68 23.31
C LEU A 2 7.21 -11.17 23.45
N ARG A 3 6.98 -10.68 24.68
CA ARG A 3 6.79 -9.26 24.96
C ARG A 3 8.02 -8.42 24.58
N GLU A 4 9.21 -8.87 24.94
CA GLU A 4 10.46 -8.21 24.54
C GLU A 4 10.61 -8.18 23.01
N ALA A 5 10.24 -9.26 22.32
CA ALA A 5 10.25 -9.28 20.86
C ALA A 5 9.24 -8.29 20.26
N ALA A 6 8.08 -8.10 20.89
CA ALA A 6 7.12 -7.07 20.50
C ALA A 6 7.71 -5.67 20.66
N LEU A 7 8.25 -5.35 21.85
CA LEU A 7 8.87 -4.06 22.12
C LEU A 7 10.05 -3.77 21.19
N ALA A 8 10.92 -4.75 20.95
CA ALA A 8 12.04 -4.62 20.02
C ALA A 8 11.59 -4.39 18.57
N HIS A 9 10.44 -4.96 18.17
CA HIS A 9 9.84 -4.70 16.86
C HIS A 9 9.30 -3.27 16.78
N LEU A 10 8.50 -2.86 17.77
CA LEU A 10 7.86 -1.54 17.84
C LEU A 10 8.86 -0.39 17.97
N ALA A 11 10.01 -0.63 18.61
CA ALA A 11 11.10 0.34 18.68
C ALA A 11 11.71 0.68 17.31
N ARG A 12 11.48 -0.15 16.28
CA ARG A 12 12.10 -0.01 14.95
C ARG A 12 11.08 0.24 13.84
N PHE A 13 9.85 -0.25 13.99
CA PHE A 13 8.87 -0.29 12.91
C PHE A 13 7.48 0.09 13.42
N GLY A 14 6.82 1.01 12.70
CA GLY A 14 5.37 1.18 12.81
C GLY A 14 4.64 0.00 12.19
N THR A 15 3.67 -0.56 12.91
CA THR A 15 2.86 -1.71 12.48
C THR A 15 1.42 -1.57 12.96
N THR A 16 0.52 -2.36 12.38
CA THR A 16 -0.82 -2.59 12.90
C THR A 16 -0.82 -3.65 13.99
N ARG A 17 -1.92 -3.78 14.74
CA ARG A 17 -2.17 -4.87 15.69
C ARG A 17 -1.98 -6.22 15.00
N HIS A 18 -2.69 -6.43 13.89
CA HIS A 18 -2.57 -7.66 13.11
C HIS A 18 -1.14 -7.91 12.65
N GLY A 19 -0.43 -6.87 12.20
CA GLY A 19 0.97 -6.98 11.78
C GLY A 19 1.89 -7.43 12.92
N LEU A 20 1.68 -6.92 14.13
CA LEU A 20 2.41 -7.33 15.33
C LEU A 20 2.12 -8.79 15.69
N GLU A 21 0.85 -9.21 15.67
CA GLU A 21 0.46 -10.60 15.88
C GLU A 21 1.18 -11.53 14.89
N GLN A 22 1.21 -11.17 13.60
CA GLN A 22 1.94 -11.95 12.59
C GLN A 22 3.46 -12.00 12.83
N VAL A 23 4.07 -10.97 13.41
CA VAL A 23 5.49 -10.99 13.78
C VAL A 23 5.74 -12.00 14.89
N LEU A 24 4.89 -12.01 15.93
CA LEU A 24 5.01 -12.92 17.07
C LEU A 24 4.69 -14.37 16.69
N LEU A 25 3.64 -14.60 15.90
CA LEU A 25 3.29 -15.94 15.38
C LEU A 25 4.42 -16.51 14.51
N ARG A 26 5.04 -15.72 13.64
CA ARG A 26 6.22 -16.15 12.86
C ARG A 26 7.41 -16.48 13.76
N ARG A 27 7.54 -15.83 14.93
CA ARG A 27 8.58 -16.17 15.89
C ARG A 27 8.30 -17.51 16.56
N ILE A 28 7.06 -17.77 16.95
CA ILE A 28 6.63 -19.08 17.48
C ILE A 28 6.89 -20.18 16.46
N ALA A 29 6.47 -20.00 15.20
CA ALA A 29 6.71 -20.98 14.13
C ALA A 29 8.20 -21.24 13.84
N ARG A 30 9.08 -20.25 14.02
CA ARG A 30 10.53 -20.46 13.92
C ARG A 30 11.07 -21.28 15.09
N TRP A 31 10.59 -21.01 16.30
CA TRP A 31 10.95 -21.76 17.50
C TRP A 31 10.48 -23.21 17.38
N GLU A 32 9.23 -23.45 17.00
CA GLU A 32 8.65 -24.78 16.75
C GLU A 32 9.55 -25.61 15.82
N LYS A 33 9.90 -25.06 14.65
CA LYS A 33 10.81 -25.72 13.70
C LYS A 33 12.18 -26.05 14.29
N GLN A 34 12.71 -25.18 15.15
CA GLN A 34 14.00 -25.40 15.80
C GLN A 34 13.91 -26.49 16.88
N ALA A 35 12.83 -26.50 17.67
CA ALA A 35 12.59 -27.49 18.70
C ALA A 35 12.44 -28.89 18.10
N LEU A 36 11.61 -29.02 17.06
CA LEU A 36 11.43 -30.31 16.34
C LEU A 36 12.75 -30.80 15.73
N LYS A 37 13.54 -29.89 15.13
CA LYS A 37 14.87 -30.24 14.59
C LYS A 37 15.85 -30.70 15.67
N ALA A 38 15.71 -30.18 16.90
CA ALA A 38 16.53 -30.58 18.04
C ALA A 38 16.06 -31.88 18.71
N GLY A 39 15.02 -32.53 18.19
CA GLY A 39 14.49 -33.79 18.71
C GLY A 39 13.51 -33.62 19.87
N ALA A 40 12.93 -32.44 20.05
CA ALA A 40 11.83 -32.25 21.00
C ALA A 40 10.61 -33.08 20.60
N ASP A 41 9.82 -33.50 21.59
CA ASP A 41 8.60 -34.25 21.35
C ASP A 41 7.58 -33.42 20.55
N THR A 42 6.90 -34.06 19.60
CA THR A 42 6.00 -33.35 18.68
C THR A 42 4.71 -32.90 19.36
N GLU A 43 4.17 -33.71 20.27
CA GLU A 43 2.94 -33.38 21.00
C GLU A 43 3.20 -32.25 21.99
N GLU A 44 4.30 -32.33 22.75
CA GLU A 44 4.70 -31.27 23.69
C GLU A 44 4.91 -29.92 22.98
N VAL A 45 5.56 -29.93 21.81
CA VAL A 45 5.76 -28.70 21.02
C VAL A 45 4.42 -28.15 20.51
N ALA A 46 3.52 -29.01 20.04
CA ALA A 46 2.21 -28.59 19.56
C ALA A 46 1.36 -27.96 20.68
N GLU A 47 1.34 -28.56 21.87
CA GLU A 47 0.68 -28.02 23.06
C GLU A 47 1.25 -26.66 23.45
N ALA A 48 2.57 -26.53 23.46
CA ALA A 48 3.23 -25.26 23.76
C ALA A 48 2.90 -24.16 22.73
N VAL A 49 2.89 -24.48 21.42
CA VAL A 49 2.45 -23.54 20.38
C VAL A 49 1.00 -23.11 20.62
N GLN A 50 0.11 -24.03 20.95
CA GLN A 50 -1.30 -23.74 21.21
C GLN A 50 -1.46 -22.82 22.43
N ALA A 51 -0.72 -23.07 23.51
CA ALA A 51 -0.71 -22.25 24.72
C ALA A 51 -0.17 -20.83 24.49
N LEU A 52 0.73 -20.63 23.53
CA LEU A 52 1.31 -19.32 23.22
C LEU A 52 0.42 -18.43 22.34
N ARG A 53 -0.57 -18.98 21.62
CA ARG A 53 -1.48 -18.20 20.77
C ARG A 53 -2.28 -17.13 21.53
N PRO A 54 -2.96 -17.44 22.66
CA PRO A 54 -3.68 -16.41 23.41
C PRO A 54 -2.73 -15.33 23.96
N VAL A 55 -1.50 -15.71 24.36
CA VAL A 55 -0.47 -14.76 24.83
C VAL A 55 -0.10 -13.73 23.76
N VAL A 56 -0.07 -14.13 22.48
CA VAL A 56 0.16 -13.19 21.37
C VAL A 56 -0.95 -12.15 21.30
N ALA A 57 -2.22 -12.58 21.37
CA ALA A 57 -3.36 -11.67 21.33
C ALA A 57 -3.34 -10.70 22.52
N GLU A 58 -3.09 -11.19 23.73
CA GLU A 58 -2.98 -10.36 24.94
C GLU A 58 -1.89 -9.29 24.82
N ILE A 59 -0.69 -9.67 24.37
CA ILE A 59 0.42 -8.73 24.16
C ILE A 59 0.03 -7.68 23.12
N SER A 60 -0.55 -8.09 21.99
CA SER A 60 -0.91 -7.16 20.93
C SER A 60 -2.01 -6.19 21.36
N GLU A 61 -3.01 -6.63 22.11
CA GLU A 61 -4.03 -5.76 22.68
C GLU A 61 -3.47 -4.80 23.72
N GLU A 62 -2.53 -5.26 24.54
CA GLU A 62 -1.87 -4.37 25.50
C GLU A 62 -1.03 -3.30 24.81
N MET A 63 -0.31 -3.64 23.74
CA MET A 63 0.45 -2.67 22.96
C MET A 63 -0.47 -1.62 22.32
N VAL A 64 -1.68 -2.00 21.91
CA VAL A 64 -2.72 -1.05 21.47
C VAL A 64 -3.19 -0.16 22.62
N ARG A 65 -3.53 -0.73 23.78
CA ARG A 65 -3.99 0.03 24.96
C ARG A 65 -2.94 1.04 25.46
N LEU A 66 -1.65 0.69 25.34
CA LEU A 66 -0.53 1.56 25.69
C LEU A 66 -0.22 2.62 24.61
N GLY A 67 -0.90 2.60 23.47
CA GLY A 67 -0.65 3.49 22.33
C GLY A 67 0.64 3.17 21.56
N ALA A 68 1.31 2.05 21.85
CA ALA A 68 2.50 1.62 21.11
C ALA A 68 2.15 1.07 19.72
N VAL A 69 0.88 0.68 19.51
CA VAL A 69 0.30 0.33 18.22
C VAL A 69 -0.93 1.21 17.99
N ASP A 70 -0.99 1.86 16.84
CA ASP A 70 -2.12 2.68 16.41
C ASP A 70 -2.41 2.40 14.93
N ASP A 71 -3.46 1.63 14.68
CA ASP A 71 -3.86 1.22 13.33
C ASP A 71 -4.36 2.41 12.49
N ALA A 72 -4.96 3.43 13.11
CA ALA A 72 -5.44 4.62 12.42
C ALA A 72 -4.26 5.48 11.94
N SER A 73 -3.31 5.78 12.83
CA SER A 73 -2.09 6.51 12.47
C SER A 73 -1.25 5.76 11.43
N PHE A 74 -1.15 4.43 11.57
CA PHE A 74 -0.53 3.58 10.57
C PHE A 74 -1.25 3.70 9.21
N ALA A 75 -2.57 3.58 9.19
CA ALA A 75 -3.36 3.63 7.96
C ALA A 75 -3.21 4.98 7.24
N THR A 76 -3.34 6.10 7.97
CA THR A 76 -3.23 7.45 7.42
C THR A 76 -1.86 7.70 6.80
N SER A 77 -0.79 7.45 7.55
CA SER A 77 0.59 7.63 7.04
C SER A 77 0.88 6.72 5.84
N ARG A 78 0.36 5.50 5.87
CA ARG A 78 0.56 4.52 4.79
C ARG A 78 -0.23 4.87 3.53
N ALA A 79 -1.48 5.29 3.66
CA ALA A 79 -2.34 5.72 2.56
C ALA A 79 -1.73 6.93 1.85
N ARG A 80 -1.36 7.97 2.61
CA ARG A 80 -0.62 9.15 2.13
C ARG A 80 0.57 8.77 1.27
N ARG A 81 1.41 7.84 1.75
CA ARG A 81 2.59 7.37 1.02
C ARG A 81 2.23 6.58 -0.24
N LEU A 82 1.20 5.75 -0.20
CA LEU A 82 0.78 4.93 -1.34
C LEU A 82 0.20 5.78 -2.47
N VAL A 83 -0.73 6.69 -2.16
CA VAL A 83 -1.34 7.61 -3.12
C VAL A 83 -0.26 8.46 -3.78
N ARG A 84 0.64 9.07 -3.00
CA ARG A 84 1.79 9.84 -3.52
C ARG A 84 2.79 9.02 -4.34
N SER A 85 2.74 7.68 -4.24
CA SER A 85 3.55 6.78 -5.08
C SER A 85 2.84 6.32 -6.36
N GLY A 86 1.63 6.83 -6.60
CA GLY A 86 0.79 6.52 -7.77
C GLY A 86 0.00 5.23 -7.63
N ARG A 87 -0.46 4.90 -6.42
CA ARG A 87 -1.36 3.76 -6.18
C ARG A 87 -2.81 4.25 -6.19
N SER A 88 -3.67 3.53 -6.92
CA SER A 88 -5.11 3.75 -6.93
C SER A 88 -5.72 3.58 -5.54
N GLY A 89 -6.87 4.22 -5.28
CA GLY A 89 -7.61 4.05 -4.04
C GLY A 89 -7.92 2.58 -3.74
N ARG A 90 -8.27 1.80 -4.78
CA ARG A 90 -8.49 0.36 -4.66
C ARG A 90 -7.24 -0.40 -4.23
N ALA A 91 -6.07 -0.07 -4.78
CA ALA A 91 -4.80 -0.67 -4.38
C ALA A 91 -4.38 -0.27 -2.96
N VAL A 92 -4.70 0.97 -2.53
CA VAL A 92 -4.48 1.45 -1.16
C VAL A 92 -5.34 0.65 -0.18
N GLN A 93 -6.64 0.55 -0.46
CA GLN A 93 -7.60 -0.23 0.33
C GLN A 93 -7.15 -1.68 0.50
N ALA A 94 -6.81 -2.36 -0.61
CA ALA A 94 -6.32 -3.74 -0.57
C ALA A 94 -5.02 -3.87 0.23
N HIS A 95 -4.10 -2.89 0.13
CA HIS A 95 -2.86 -2.92 0.89
C HIS A 95 -3.10 -2.82 2.40
N LEU A 96 -3.99 -1.93 2.84
CA LEU A 96 -4.33 -1.77 4.26
C LEU A 96 -5.15 -2.95 4.79
N ALA A 97 -6.06 -3.52 3.98
CA ALA A 97 -6.80 -4.72 4.33
C ALA A 97 -5.86 -5.92 4.58
N ALA A 98 -4.84 -6.09 3.74
CA ALA A 98 -3.81 -7.11 3.94
C ALA A 98 -2.94 -6.88 5.19
N ARG A 99 -3.03 -5.70 5.83
CA ARG A 99 -2.42 -5.38 7.12
C ARG A 99 -3.39 -5.50 8.29
N GLY A 100 -4.62 -5.97 8.05
CA GLY A 100 -5.65 -6.12 9.07
C GLY A 100 -6.25 -4.80 9.54
N VAL A 101 -6.14 -3.73 8.75
CA VAL A 101 -6.80 -2.45 9.07
C VAL A 101 -8.29 -2.57 8.75
N GLU A 102 -9.13 -2.22 9.72
CA GLU A 102 -10.59 -2.22 9.61
C GLU A 102 -11.12 -1.26 8.53
N ALA A 103 -12.24 -1.62 7.91
CA ALA A 103 -12.78 -0.92 6.73
C ALA A 103 -12.92 0.59 6.94
N ASP A 104 -13.54 0.99 8.05
CA ASP A 104 -13.78 2.40 8.37
C ASP A 104 -12.48 3.20 8.49
N LEU A 105 -11.44 2.62 9.11
CA LEU A 105 -10.12 3.24 9.22
C LEU A 105 -9.43 3.35 7.87
N ARG A 106 -9.60 2.37 6.97
CA ARG A 106 -9.04 2.45 5.62
C ARG A 106 -9.72 3.54 4.80
N ASP A 107 -11.04 3.64 4.90
CA ASP A 107 -11.83 4.65 4.20
C ASP A 107 -11.46 6.06 4.67
N ALA A 108 -11.39 6.27 5.99
CA ALA A 108 -10.91 7.53 6.56
C ALA A 108 -9.48 7.86 6.10
N ALA A 109 -8.55 6.89 6.19
CA ALA A 109 -7.17 7.08 5.77
C ALA A 109 -7.03 7.43 4.27
N LEU A 110 -7.90 6.88 3.41
CA LEU A 110 -7.92 7.20 1.98
C LEU A 110 -8.53 8.58 1.71
N GLN A 111 -9.53 8.99 2.49
CA GLN A 111 -10.10 10.34 2.43
C GLN A 111 -9.05 11.39 2.80
N ASP A 112 -8.27 11.14 3.84
CA ASP A 112 -7.25 12.08 4.36
C ASP A 112 -5.86 11.91 3.71
N ALA A 113 -5.77 11.14 2.63
CA ALA A 113 -4.51 10.84 1.96
C ALA A 113 -3.89 12.05 1.24
N VAL A 114 -4.73 12.99 0.78
CA VAL A 114 -4.35 14.28 0.21
C VAL A 114 -5.41 15.28 0.64
N GLU A 115 -5.00 16.28 1.42
CA GLU A 115 -5.88 17.32 1.95
C GLU A 115 -6.37 18.22 0.80
N GLY A 116 -7.56 18.82 0.96
CA GLY A 116 -8.16 19.71 -0.03
C GLY A 116 -8.67 19.05 -1.32
N PHE A 117 -8.38 17.77 -1.57
CA PHE A 117 -8.78 17.09 -2.81
C PHE A 117 -10.12 16.36 -2.62
N SER A 118 -10.91 16.29 -3.69
CA SER A 118 -12.03 15.34 -3.75
C SER A 118 -11.52 13.91 -4.03
N PRO A 119 -12.34 12.86 -3.81
CA PRO A 119 -11.95 11.48 -4.17
C PRO A 119 -11.50 11.32 -5.62
N ALA A 120 -12.21 11.96 -6.57
CA ALA A 120 -11.85 11.91 -7.98
C ALA A 120 -10.51 12.62 -8.26
N GLN A 121 -10.24 13.75 -7.62
CA GLN A 121 -8.98 14.49 -7.77
C GLN A 121 -7.79 13.69 -7.22
N ARG A 122 -7.97 13.02 -6.08
CA ARG A 122 -6.96 12.12 -5.51
C ARG A 122 -6.63 10.97 -6.47
N GLU A 123 -7.66 10.33 -7.02
CA GLU A 123 -7.50 9.21 -7.95
C GLU A 123 -6.79 9.65 -9.23
N LEU A 124 -7.21 10.78 -9.81
CA LEU A 124 -6.58 11.38 -10.99
C LEU A 124 -5.10 11.71 -10.74
N CYS A 125 -4.78 12.33 -9.60
CA CYS A 125 -3.39 12.66 -9.26
C CYS A 125 -2.52 11.43 -9.04
N ALA A 126 -3.04 10.39 -8.38
CA ALA A 126 -2.33 9.13 -8.23
C ALA A 126 -2.06 8.48 -9.61
N ALA A 127 -3.02 8.53 -10.52
CA ALA A 127 -2.87 8.04 -11.88
C ALA A 127 -1.80 8.83 -12.66
N LEU A 128 -1.78 10.16 -12.54
CA LEU A 128 -0.75 11.03 -13.13
C LEU A 128 0.65 10.72 -12.59
N VAL A 129 0.79 10.48 -11.28
CA VAL A 129 2.07 10.06 -10.68
C VAL A 129 2.56 8.76 -11.29
N LEU A 130 1.67 7.78 -11.47
CA LEU A 130 2.03 6.51 -12.12
C LEU A 130 2.40 6.72 -13.59
N ALA A 131 1.63 7.51 -14.32
CA ALA A 131 1.89 7.83 -15.72
C ALA A 131 3.25 8.49 -15.89
N ARG A 132 3.59 9.47 -15.04
CA ARG A 132 4.91 10.12 -15.01
C ARG A 132 6.03 9.13 -14.75
N LYS A 133 5.88 8.29 -13.72
CA LYS A 133 6.86 7.25 -13.37
C LYS A 133 7.12 6.26 -14.50
N ARG A 134 6.10 6.01 -15.34
CA ARG A 134 6.16 5.08 -16.47
C ARG A 134 6.35 5.77 -17.83
N ARG A 135 6.49 7.10 -17.87
CA ARG A 135 6.60 7.93 -19.09
C ARG A 135 5.48 7.66 -20.09
N MET A 136 4.24 7.74 -19.62
CA MET A 136 3.02 7.48 -20.42
C MET A 136 2.18 8.76 -20.55
N GLY A 137 1.34 8.81 -21.57
CA GLY A 137 0.42 9.93 -21.83
C GLY A 137 1.16 11.26 -21.89
N PRO A 138 0.76 12.29 -21.10
CA PRO A 138 1.37 13.62 -21.11
C PRO A 138 2.86 13.65 -20.75
N PHE A 139 3.39 12.56 -20.18
CA PHE A 139 4.79 12.42 -19.79
C PHE A 139 5.60 11.53 -20.73
N ALA A 140 5.02 11.10 -21.86
CA ALA A 140 5.75 10.35 -22.87
C ALA A 140 6.79 11.25 -23.55
N THR A 141 7.93 10.66 -23.91
CA THR A 141 8.94 11.36 -24.71
C THR A 141 8.44 11.49 -26.15
N PRO A 142 8.44 12.70 -26.75
CA PRO A 142 8.11 12.87 -28.16
C PRO A 142 9.01 12.00 -29.03
N TYR A 143 8.42 11.31 -30.00
CA TYR A 143 9.15 10.51 -30.98
C TYR A 143 8.91 11.12 -32.36
N VAL A 144 9.97 11.28 -33.14
CA VAL A 144 9.89 11.78 -34.53
C VAL A 144 9.84 10.56 -35.45
N ALA A 145 8.72 10.36 -36.15
CA ALA A 145 8.54 9.32 -37.17
C ALA A 145 7.77 9.88 -38.37
N ASP A 146 7.71 9.11 -39.46
CA ASP A 146 6.77 9.37 -40.55
C ASP A 146 5.31 9.18 -40.06
N ASP A 147 4.37 9.99 -40.57
CA ASP A 147 3.00 10.14 -40.04
C ASP A 147 2.23 8.81 -39.84
N GLU A 148 2.34 7.85 -40.77
CA GLU A 148 1.65 6.55 -40.68
C GLU A 148 2.24 5.66 -39.57
N VAL A 149 3.57 5.62 -39.47
CA VAL A 149 4.29 4.84 -38.45
C VAL A 149 4.11 5.48 -37.07
N GLU A 150 4.01 6.82 -37.01
CA GLU A 150 3.71 7.55 -35.79
C GLU A 150 2.32 7.19 -35.24
N SER A 151 1.30 7.10 -36.11
CA SER A 151 -0.08 6.76 -35.77
C SER A 151 -0.22 5.36 -35.14
N GLU A 152 0.31 4.31 -35.78
CA GLU A 152 0.23 2.95 -35.25
C GLU A 152 0.97 2.79 -33.93
N GLN A 153 2.16 3.38 -33.82
CA GLN A 153 2.94 3.34 -32.59
C GLN A 153 2.28 4.15 -31.48
N ALA A 154 1.66 5.28 -31.79
CA ALA A 154 0.89 6.07 -30.82
C ALA A 154 -0.28 5.26 -30.27
N LEU A 155 -1.04 4.57 -31.12
CA LEU A 155 -2.14 3.69 -30.71
C LEU A 155 -1.63 2.54 -29.82
N ALA A 156 -0.54 1.87 -30.21
CA ALA A 156 0.07 0.81 -29.42
C ALA A 156 0.57 1.30 -28.05
N ARG A 157 1.19 2.50 -27.99
CA ARG A 157 1.60 3.14 -26.73
C ARG A 157 0.40 3.46 -25.84
N ARG A 158 -0.70 3.97 -26.43
CA ARG A 158 -1.95 4.24 -25.72
C ARG A 158 -2.55 2.97 -25.12
N HIS A 159 -2.73 1.92 -25.92
CA HIS A 159 -3.25 0.63 -25.43
C HIS A 159 -2.38 0.03 -24.33
N LYS A 160 -1.06 0.10 -24.47
CA LYS A 160 -0.12 -0.34 -23.44
C LYS A 160 -0.31 0.45 -22.13
N ALA A 161 -0.48 1.77 -22.23
CA ALA A 161 -0.69 2.63 -21.07
C ALA A 161 -2.02 2.36 -20.35
N LEU A 162 -3.11 2.20 -21.10
CA LEU A 162 -4.41 1.77 -20.57
C LEU A 162 -4.29 0.44 -19.82
N GLY A 163 -3.59 -0.54 -20.40
CA GLY A 163 -3.36 -1.83 -19.74
C GLY A 163 -2.53 -1.71 -18.44
N VAL A 164 -1.57 -0.78 -18.38
CA VAL A 164 -0.80 -0.52 -17.15
C VAL A 164 -1.69 0.10 -16.07
N LEU A 165 -2.51 1.09 -16.42
CA LEU A 165 -3.41 1.78 -15.49
C LEU A 165 -4.50 0.83 -14.96
N ALA A 166 -5.10 0.03 -15.83
CA ALA A 166 -6.10 -0.98 -15.45
C ALA A 166 -5.54 -2.00 -14.45
N ARG A 167 -4.34 -2.55 -14.70
CA ARG A 167 -3.67 -3.48 -13.76
C ARG A 167 -3.23 -2.80 -12.46
N ALA A 168 -3.00 -1.50 -12.47
CA ALA A 168 -2.76 -0.71 -11.27
C ALA A 168 -4.06 -0.40 -10.48
N GLY A 169 -5.21 -0.73 -11.06
CA GLY A 169 -6.51 -0.68 -10.41
C GLY A 169 -7.31 0.59 -10.66
N TYR A 170 -6.89 1.44 -11.61
CA TYR A 170 -7.62 2.63 -12.01
C TYR A 170 -8.83 2.28 -12.88
N ALA A 171 -9.89 3.07 -12.73
CA ALA A 171 -11.06 3.01 -13.61
C ALA A 171 -10.71 3.52 -15.02
N GLN A 172 -11.47 3.08 -16.02
CA GLN A 172 -11.19 3.37 -17.42
C GLN A 172 -11.29 4.86 -17.73
N ASP A 173 -12.30 5.54 -17.19
CA ASP A 173 -12.52 6.99 -17.32
C ASP A 173 -11.33 7.80 -16.80
N VAL A 174 -10.79 7.46 -15.62
CA VAL A 174 -9.60 8.09 -15.07
C VAL A 174 -8.38 7.83 -15.95
N ALA A 175 -8.25 6.61 -16.48
CA ALA A 175 -7.14 6.26 -17.33
C ALA A 175 -7.16 7.03 -18.67
N GLU A 176 -8.32 7.13 -19.31
CA GLU A 176 -8.53 7.92 -20.52
C GLU A 176 -8.27 9.40 -20.25
N GLN A 177 -8.85 9.96 -19.18
CA GLN A 177 -8.63 11.34 -18.77
C GLN A 177 -7.13 11.67 -18.60
N VAL A 178 -6.35 10.77 -17.99
CA VAL A 178 -4.89 10.96 -17.86
C VAL A 178 -4.18 10.94 -19.21
N LEU A 179 -4.57 10.05 -20.13
CA LEU A 179 -3.90 9.91 -21.42
C LEU A 179 -4.27 11.01 -22.42
N ASP A 180 -5.45 11.60 -22.27
CA ASP A 180 -5.95 12.69 -23.11
C ASP A 180 -5.53 14.08 -22.57
N MET A 181 -4.98 14.14 -21.37
CA MET A 181 -4.50 15.38 -20.75
C MET A 181 -3.27 15.94 -21.47
N SER A 182 -3.22 17.26 -21.64
CA SER A 182 -2.04 17.92 -22.19
C SER A 182 -0.86 17.89 -21.20
N PRO A 183 0.41 17.97 -21.68
CA PRO A 183 1.56 18.06 -20.79
C PRO A 183 1.51 19.24 -19.80
N ALA A 184 0.94 20.38 -20.20
CA ALA A 184 0.80 21.57 -19.36
C ALA A 184 -0.18 21.34 -18.22
N GLU A 185 -1.40 20.89 -18.52
CA GLU A 185 -2.41 20.56 -17.50
C GLU A 185 -1.91 19.49 -16.53
N ALA A 186 -1.20 18.49 -17.06
CA ALA A 186 -0.62 17.43 -16.24
C ALA A 186 0.45 17.96 -15.27
N GLU A 187 1.27 18.92 -15.69
CA GLU A 187 2.25 19.54 -14.78
C GLU A 187 1.55 20.42 -13.73
N ASP A 188 0.48 21.13 -14.07
CA ASP A 188 -0.31 21.92 -13.10
C ASP A 188 -0.88 21.02 -11.99
N TRP A 189 -1.43 19.87 -12.35
CA TRP A 189 -1.87 18.86 -11.37
C TRP A 189 -0.72 18.36 -10.50
N MET A 190 0.44 18.10 -11.09
CA MET A 190 1.62 17.66 -10.36
C MET A 190 2.14 18.74 -9.40
N GLN A 191 2.03 20.02 -9.76
CA GLN A 191 2.36 21.14 -8.90
C GLN A 191 1.36 21.27 -7.74
N ARG A 192 0.06 21.18 -8.01
CA ARG A 192 -0.98 21.15 -6.97
C ARG A 192 -0.75 20.05 -5.94
N LEU A 193 -0.43 18.83 -6.39
CA LEU A 193 -0.13 17.71 -5.48
C LEU A 193 1.09 17.98 -4.59
N ARG A 194 2.11 18.70 -5.10
CA ARG A 194 3.29 19.10 -4.32
C ARG A 194 2.97 20.20 -3.29
N ALA A 195 2.02 21.09 -3.60
CA ALA A 195 1.62 22.18 -2.70
C ALA A 195 0.80 21.69 -1.49
N GLU A 196 0.03 20.62 -1.67
CA GLU A 196 -0.77 19.96 -0.61
C GLU A 196 0.04 18.89 0.16
N SER A 197 1.38 18.95 0.11
CA SER A 197 2.29 18.00 0.77
C SER A 197 3.14 18.67 1.84
#